data_AF-A0A956BNH7-F1
#
_entry.id   AF-A0A956BNH7-F1
#
_cell.length_a   1.000
_cell.length_b   1.000
_cell.length_c   1.000
_cell.angle_alpha   90.00
_cell.angle_beta   90.00
_cell.angle_gamma   90.00
#
_symmetry.space_group_name_H-M   'P 1'
#
loop_
_entity.id
_entity.type
_entity.pdbx_description
1 polymer ?
#
loop_
_entity_poly.entity_id
_entity_poly.type
_entity_poly.pdbx_seq_one_letter_code
_entity_poly.pdbx_strand_id
1 'polypeptide(L)' 'ATLTRSLVSGFTIGILSCRAGFRTSRGTAGVGEAANNAVVGSMLAVFLEEVVMVQIVTLLRGAL' A
#
# COMPACT_ATOMS: atom_id res chain seq x y z
N ALA A 1 13.49 -8.80 -8.48
CA ALA A 1 12.24 -8.03 -8.54
C ALA A 1 11.23 -8.47 -7.47
N THR A 2 10.91 -9.76 -7.35
CA THR A 2 9.83 -10.25 -6.45
C THR A 2 10.05 -9.95 -4.97
N LEU A 3 11.27 -10.12 -4.44
CA LEU A 3 11.59 -9.76 -3.05
C LEU A 3 11.40 -8.26 -2.80
N THR A 4 11.95 -7.41 -3.67
CA THR A 4 11.79 -5.95 -3.59
C THR A 4 10.31 -5.57 -3.64
N ARG A 5 9.54 -6.19 -4.54
CA ARG A 5 8.08 -5.96 -4.69
C ARG A 5 7.34 -6.25 -3.41
N SER A 6 7.50 -7.44 -2.86
CA SER A 6 6.79 -7.85 -1.64
C SER A 6 7.19 -7.01 -0.42
N LEU A 7 8.45 -6.56 -0.34
CA LEU A 7 8.91 -5.69 0.75
C LEU A 7 8.31 -4.29 0.66
N VAL A 8 8.33 -3.66 -0.52
CA VAL A 8 7.80 -2.30 -0.69
C VAL A 8 6.28 -2.31 -0.55
N SER A 9 5.58 -3.24 -1.21
CA SER A 9 4.12 -3.32 -1.12
C SER A 9 3.66 -3.68 0.28
N GLY A 10 4.38 -4.56 0.99
CA GLY A 10 4.10 -4.91 2.38
C GLY A 10 4.30 -3.74 3.34
N PHE A 11 5.36 -2.96 3.15
CA PHE A 11 5.62 -1.75 3.92
C PHE A 11 4.54 -0.67 3.68
N THR A 12 4.15 -0.46 2.43
CA THR A 12 3.07 0.48 2.06
C THR A 12 1.75 0.11 2.71
N ILE A 13 1.34 -1.16 2.64
CA ILE A 13 0.11 -1.66 3.30
C ILE A 13 0.19 -1.42 4.82
N GLY A 14 1.33 -1.73 5.43
CA GLY A 14 1.54 -1.55 6.86
C GLY A 14 1.35 -0.09 7.30
N ILE A 15 1.99 0.86 6.61
CA ILE A 15 1.88 2.29 6.94
C ILE A 15 0.44 2.79 6.74
N LEU A 16 -0.20 2.47 5.61
CA LEU A 16 -1.55 2.95 5.32
C LEU A 16 -2.57 2.38 6.29
N SER A 17 -2.45 1.10 6.64
CA SER A 17 -3.33 0.45 7.61
C SER A 17 -3.15 1.00 9.01
N CYS A 18 -1.90 1.20 9.46
CA CYS A 18 -1.62 1.86 10.73
C CYS A 18 -2.18 3.29 10.76
N ARG A 19 -1.98 4.07 9.70
CA ARG A 19 -2.50 5.45 9.61
C ARG A 19 -4.01 5.51 9.78
N ALA A 20 -4.72 4.62 9.09
CA ALA A 20 -6.19 4.55 9.16
C ALA A 20 -6.67 4.12 10.56
N GLY A 21 -6.00 3.14 11.18
CA GLY A 21 -6.31 2.70 12.54
C GLY A 21 -6.01 3.74 13.61
N PHE A 22 -4.88 4.46 13.53
CA PHE A 22 -4.48 5.44 14.54
C PHE A 22 -5.35 6.70 14.58
N ARG A 23 -6.05 7.03 13.49
CA ARG A 23 -6.91 8.23 13.39
C ARG A 23 -8.39 7.91 13.56
N THR A 24 -8.75 6.65 13.82
CA THR A 24 -10.15 6.29 14.02
C THR A 24 -10.70 6.87 15.32
N SER A 25 -11.95 7.29 15.26
CA SER A 25 -12.75 7.71 16.41
C SER A 25 -14.13 7.06 16.26
N ARG A 26 -14.97 7.07 17.31
CA ARG A 26 -16.34 6.46 17.33
C ARG A 26 -16.41 4.96 17.72
N GLY A 27 -15.46 4.46 18.49
CA GLY A 27 -15.54 3.12 19.09
C GLY A 27 -15.64 2.00 18.04
N THR A 28 -16.39 0.94 18.33
CA THR A 28 -16.46 -0.28 17.49
C THR A 28 -16.96 -0.03 16.06
N ALA A 29 -17.91 0.89 15.88
CA ALA A 29 -18.39 1.28 14.55
C ALA A 29 -17.31 1.99 13.73
N GLY A 30 -16.54 2.87 14.37
CA GLY A 30 -15.43 3.57 13.74
C GLY A 30 -14.25 2.65 13.37
N VAL A 31 -14.04 1.57 14.13
CA VAL A 31 -13.03 0.55 13.79
C VAL A 31 -13.39 -0.17 12.49
N GLY A 32 -14.67 -0.51 12.29
CA GLY A 32 -15.14 -1.13 11.04
C GLY A 32 -14.99 -0.21 9.83
N GLU A 33 -15.36 1.06 9.98
CA GLU A 33 -15.19 2.08 8.92
C GLU A 33 -13.71 2.32 8.60
N ALA A 34 -12.85 2.41 9.62
CA ALA A 34 -11.41 2.57 9.46
C ALA A 34 -10.77 1.35 8.79
N ALA A 35 -11.22 0.13 9.10
CA ALA A 35 -10.74 -1.09 8.45
C ALA A 35 -11.11 -1.10 6.95
N ASN A 36 -12.33 -0.72 6.60
CA ASN A 36 -12.74 -0.62 5.20
C ASN A 36 -11.89 0.44 4.45
N ASN A 37 -11.72 1.61 5.04
CA ASN A 37 -10.91 2.67 4.44
C ASN A 37 -9.43 2.29 4.33
N ALA A 38 -8.89 1.56 5.31
CA ALA A 38 -7.53 1.03 5.29
C ALA A 38 -7.31 0.09 4.11
N VAL A 39 -8.21 -0.87 3.91
CA VAL A 39 -8.12 -1.87 2.83
C VAL A 39 -8.26 -1.20 1.46
N VAL A 40 -9.26 -0.33 1.30
CA VAL A 40 -9.50 0.39 0.04
C VAL A 40 -8.32 1.30 -0.30
N GLY A 41 -7.81 2.07 0.67
CA GLY A 41 -6.65 2.92 0.47
C GLY A 41 -5.39 2.13 0.13
N SER A 42 -5.18 0.98 0.80
CA SER A 42 -4.02 0.14 0.56
C SER A 42 -4.05 -0.54 -0.82
N MET A 43 -5.20 -1.04 -1.28
CA MET A 43 -5.28 -1.68 -2.60
C MET A 43 -5.02 -0.69 -3.75
N LEU A 44 -5.49 0.56 -3.63
CA LEU A 44 -5.22 1.60 -4.62
C LEU A 44 -3.76 2.02 -4.62
N ALA A 45 -3.16 2.18 -3.44
CA ALA A 45 -1.74 2.52 -3.32
C ALA A 45 -0.83 1.43 -3.89
N VAL A 46 -1.10 0.16 -3.58
CA VAL A 46 -0.34 -0.98 -4.13
C VAL A 46 -0.48 -1.03 -5.64
N PHE A 47 -1.67 -0.82 -6.20
CA PHE A 47 -1.85 -0.80 -7.65
C PHE A 47 -1.00 0.29 -8.33
N LEU A 48 -0.97 1.50 -7.77
CA LEU A 48 -0.15 2.60 -8.29
C LEU A 48 1.35 2.30 -8.15
N GLU A 49 1.76 1.79 -6.99
CA GLU A 49 3.13 1.41 -6.70
C GLU A 49 3.62 0.34 -7.69
N GLU A 50 2.81 -0.67 -7.99
CA GLU A 50 3.11 -1.74 -8.95
C GLU A 50 3.39 -1.19 -10.35
N VAL A 51 2.55 -0.27 -10.84
CA VAL A 51 2.75 0.36 -12.14
C VAL A 51 4.09 1.08 -12.16
N VAL A 52 4.39 1.88 -11.13
CA VAL A 52 5.66 2.61 -11.00
C VAL A 52 6.84 1.63 -10.97
N MET A 53 6.73 0.54 -10.22
CA MET A 53 7.82 -0.42 -10.04
C MET A 53 8.14 -1.17 -11.35
N VAL A 54 7.12 -1.52 -12.13
CA VAL A 54 7.31 -2.09 -13.47
C VAL A 54 8.02 -1.11 -14.40
N GLN A 55 7.66 0.18 -14.37
CA GLN A 55 8.36 1.19 -15.17
C GLN A 55 9.83 1.34 -14.75
N ILE A 56 10.12 1.41 -13.44
CA ILE A 56 11.50 1.51 -12.94
C ILE A 56 12.32 0.29 -13.36
N VAL A 57 11.79 -0.93 -13.19
CA VAL A 57 12.51 -2.16 -13.57
C VAL A 57 12.74 -2.21 -15.08
N THR A 58 11.78 -1.74 -15.87
CA THR A 58 11.89 -1.69 -17.34
C THR A 58 12.95 -0.68 -17.78
N LEU A 59 12.97 0.51 -17.19
CA LEU A 59 14.00 1.53 -17.43
C LEU A 59 15.39 1.04 -17.04
N LEU A 60 15.52 0.41 -15.86
CA LEU A 60 16.80 -0.12 -15.39
C LEU A 60 17.33 -1.25 -16.28
N ARG A 61 16.44 -2.09 -16.81
CA ARG A 61 16.79 -3.18 -17.73
C ARG A 61 17.08 -2.72 -19.16
N GLY A 62 16.49 -1.60 -19.60
CA GLY A 62 16.76 -1.01 -20.92
C GLY A 62 17.98 -0.08 -20.97
N ALA A 63 18.46 0.40 -19.82
CA ALA A 63 19.66 1.23 -19.69
C ALA A 63 20.97 0.42 -19.56
N LEU A 64 20.88 -0.91 -19.48
CA LEU A 64 21.96 -1.89 -19.35
C LEU A 64 22.01 -2.75 -20.61
#